data_AF-A0A3M1LH70-F1
#
_entry.id   AF-A0A3M1LH70-F1
#
_cell.length_a   1.000
_cell.length_b   1.000
_cell.length_c   1.000
_cell.angle_alpha   90.00
_cell.angle_beta   90.00
_cell.angle_gamma   90.00
#
_symmetry.space_group_name_H-M   'P 1'
#
loop_
_entity.id
_entity.type
_entity.pdbx_description
1 polymer ?
#
loop_
_entity_poly.entity_id
_entity_poly.type
_entity_poly.pdbx_seq_one_letter_code
_entity_poly.pdbx_strand_id
1 'polypeptide(L)' 'MADTTLQQTKFEYLLRLGDNALILGHRLAEWCGHAPALEIDMALTNIALDLTGQARLWL' A
#
# COMPACT_ATOMS: atom_id res chain seq x y z
N MET A 1 28.18 7.60 13.70
CA MET A 1 27.28 8.74 13.42
C MET A 1 26.70 8.67 12.00
N ALA A 2 27.49 8.61 10.93
CA ALA A 2 26.96 8.53 9.56
C ALA A 2 26.08 7.30 9.26
N ASP A 3 26.47 6.12 9.78
CA ASP A 3 25.69 4.87 9.60
C ASP A 3 24.31 4.96 10.28
N THR A 4 24.24 5.55 11.47
CA THR A 4 22.98 5.77 12.20
C THR A 4 22.02 6.69 11.43
N THR A 5 22.53 7.74 10.79
CA THR A 5 21.72 8.65 9.96
C THR A 5 21.17 7.93 8.73
N LEU A 6 21.97 7.08 8.08
CA LEU A 6 21.52 6.29 6.94
C LEU A 6 20.41 5.32 7.32
N GLN A 7 20.52 4.64 8.47
CA GLN A 7 19.46 3.76 8.97
C GLN A 7 18.16 4.53 9.26
N GLN A 8 18.26 5.72 9.86
CA GLN A 8 17.12 6.59 10.11
C GLN A 8 16.42 7.02 8.80
N THR A 9 17.19 7.50 7.82
CA THR A 9 16.63 7.91 6.51
C THR A 9 16.01 6.72 5.77
N LYS A 10 16.63 5.54 5.84
CA LYS A 10 16.07 4.32 5.26
C LYS A 10 14.76 3.94 5.94
N PHE A 11 14.70 3.99 7.27
CA PHE A 11 13.49 3.70 8.02
C PHE A 11 12.35 4.66 7.65
N GLU A 12 12.61 5.97 7.66
CA GLU A 12 11.61 6.98 7.28
C GLU A 12 11.13 6.81 5.83
N TYR A 13 12.01 6.40 4.92
CA TYR A 13 11.64 6.12 3.53
C TYR A 13 10.71 4.91 3.43
N LEU A 14 11.02 3.80 4.12
CA LEU A 14 10.17 2.61 4.14
C LEU A 14 8.81 2.90 4.79
N LEU A 15 8.79 3.68 5.88
CA LEU A 15 7.57 4.10 6.53
C LEU A 15 6.64 4.87 5.56
N ARG A 16 7.20 5.82 4.79
CA ARG A 16 6.44 6.56 3.76
C ARG A 16 5.92 5.66 2.63
N LEU A 17 6.66 4.62 2.25
CA LEU A 17 6.17 3.63 1.29
C LEU A 17 5.00 2.83 1.87
N GLY A 18 5.08 2.45 3.14
CA GLY A 18 3.98 1.81 3.87
C GLY A 18 2.72 2.67 3.90
N ASP A 19 2.85 3.95 4.25
CA ASP A 19 1.74 4.92 4.29
C ASP A 19 1.06 5.07 2.92
N ASN A 20 1.85 5.20 1.85
CA ASN A 20 1.31 5.29 0.49
C ASN A 20 0.53 4.04 0.10
N ALA A 21 1.10 2.86 0.36
CA ALA A 21 0.44 1.59 0.06
C ALA A 21 -0.86 1.43 0.86
N LEU A 22 -0.87 1.83 2.14
CA LEU A 22 -2.05 1.76 3.01
C LEU A 22 -3.18 2.66 2.50
N ILE A 23 -2.87 3.92 2.18
CA ILE A 23 -3.87 4.87 1.69
C ILE A 23 -4.43 4.43 0.34
N LEU A 24 -3.57 4.00 -0.59
CA LEU A 24 -4.03 3.53 -1.91
C LEU A 24 -4.88 2.27 -1.79
N GLY A 25 -4.49 1.31 -0.94
CA GLY A 25 -5.27 0.09 -0.68
C GLY A 25 -6.66 0.42 -0.12
N HIS A 26 -6.74 1.33 0.86
CA HIS A 26 -8.02 1.79 1.39
C HIS A 26 -8.87 2.50 0.35
N ARG A 27 -8.29 3.39 -0.47
CA ARG A 27 -9.02 4.11 -1.52
C ARG A 27 -9.57 3.16 -2.57
N LEU A 28 -8.81 2.16 -2.99
CA LEU A 28 -9.31 1.15 -3.93
C LEU A 28 -10.41 0.28 -3.31
N ALA A 29 -10.32 -0.04 -2.02
CA ALA A 29 -11.36 -0.79 -1.33
C ALA A 29 -12.71 -0.06 -1.27
N GLU A 30 -12.72 1.29 -1.27
CA GLU A 30 -13.95 2.10 -1.38
C GLU A 30 -14.71 1.84 -2.70
N TRP A 31 -14.00 1.42 -3.76
CA TRP A 31 -14.58 1.15 -5.08
C TRP A 31 -15.00 -0.31 -5.28
N CYS A 32 -14.81 -1.18 -4.28
CA CYS A 32 -15.29 -2.56 -4.33
C CYS A 32 -16.81 -2.57 -4.58
N GLY A 33 -17.27 -3.33 -5.57
CA GLY A 33 -18.67 -3.39 -5.98
C GLY A 33 -19.12 -2.28 -6.94
N HIS A 34 -18.25 -1.34 -7.29
CA HIS A 34 -18.59 -0.19 -8.15
C HIS A 34 -18.10 -0.36 -9.60
N ALA A 35 -17.31 -1.39 -9.90
CA ALA A 35 -16.81 -1.64 -11.25
C ALA A 35 -17.94 -2.17 -12.18
N PRO A 36 -17.86 -1.90 -13.50
CA PRO A 36 -18.92 -2.25 -14.45
C PRO A 36 -19.03 -3.76 -14.74
N ALA A 37 -18.04 -4.57 -14.36
CA ALA A 37 -18.00 -6.02 -14.56
C ALA A 37 -17.28 -6.71 -13.40
N LEU A 38 -17.67 -7.96 -13.11
CA LEU A 38 -17.13 -8.73 -11.99
C LEU A 38 -15.63 -9.01 -12.12
N GLU A 39 -15.10 -9.28 -13.34
CA GLU A 39 -13.67 -9.52 -13.49
C GLU A 39 -12.84 -8.27 -13.13
N ILE A 40 -13.36 -7.10 -13.46
CA ILE A 40 -12.71 -5.81 -13.17
C ILE A 40 -12.78 -5.51 -11.69
N ASP A 41 -13.93 -5.77 -11.04
CA ASP A 41 -14.10 -5.57 -9.60
C ASP A 41 -13.18 -6.47 -8.77
N MET A 42 -13.08 -7.74 -9.19
CA MET A 42 -12.18 -8.72 -8.57
C MET A 42 -10.71 -8.34 -8.80
N ALA A 43 -10.35 -7.86 -9.99
CA ALA A 43 -9.00 -7.36 -10.27
C ALA A 43 -8.66 -6.12 -9.42
N LEU A 44 -9.59 -5.17 -9.28
CA LEU A 44 -9.43 -3.96 -8.46
C LEU A 44 -9.26 -4.32 -6.98
N THR A 45 -10.09 -5.24 -6.49
CA THR A 45 -10.03 -5.74 -5.11
C THR A 45 -8.71 -6.47 -4.84
N ASN A 46 -8.20 -7.26 -5.79
CA ASN A 46 -6.89 -7.91 -5.66
C ASN A 46 -5.75 -6.87 -5.57
N ILE A 47 -5.79 -5.79 -6.36
CA ILE A 47 -4.81 -4.71 -6.25
C ILE A 47 -4.88 -4.04 -4.88
N ALA A 48 -6.09 -3.80 -4.35
CA ALA A 48 -6.28 -3.24 -3.00
C ALA A 48 -5.68 -4.16 -1.91
N LEU A 49 -5.86 -5.47 -2.06
CA LEU A 49 -5.30 -6.50 -1.17
C LEU A 49 -3.76 -6.53 -1.23
N ASP A 50 -3.18 -6.48 -2.43
CA ASP A 50 -1.72 -6.45 -2.60
C ASP A 50 -1.09 -5.20 -1.96
N LEU A 51 -1.71 -4.03 -2.15
CA LEU A 51 -1.26 -2.78 -1.53
C LEU A 51 -1.37 -2.85 0.01
N THR A 52 -2.42 -3.47 0.53
CA THR A 52 -2.56 -3.71 1.98
C THR A 52 -1.48 -4.67 2.49
N GLY A 53 -1.13 -5.68 1.70
CA GLY A 53 0.00 -6.58 1.99
C GLY A 53 1.34 -5.84 1.98
N GLN A 54 1.58 -4.98 0.99
CA GLN A 54 2.77 -4.12 0.93
C GLN A 54 2.86 -3.19 2.14
N ALA A 55 1.76 -2.54 2.53
CA ALA A 55 1.73 -1.69 3.73
C ALA A 55 2.21 -2.45 4.97
N ARG A 56 1.75 -3.68 5.17
CA ARG A 56 2.18 -4.55 6.28
C ARG A 56 3.63 -5.00 6.17
N LEU A 57 4.17 -5.13 4.96
CA LEU A 57 5.57 -5.50 4.74
C LEU A 57 6.54 -4.36 5.12
N TRP A 58 6.11 -3.11 4.91
CA TRP A 58 6.94 -1.93 5.15
C TRP A 58 6.87 -1.38 6.58
N LEU A 59 5.84 -1.76 7.36
CA LEU A 59 5.61 -1.38 8.76
C LEU A 59 6.19 -2.42 9.73
#